data_AF-A0A378QXU8-F1
#
_entry.id   AF-A0A378QXU8-F1
#
_cell.length_a   1.000
_cell.length_b   1.000
_cell.length_c   1.000
_cell.angle_alpha   90.00
_cell.angle_beta   90.00
_cell.angle_gamma   90.00
#
_symmetry.space_group_name_H-M   'P 1'
#
loop_
_entity.id
_entity.type
_entity.pdbx_description
1 polymer ?
#
loop_
_entity_poly.entity_id
_entity_poly.type
_entity_poly.pdbx_seq_one_letter_code
_entity_poly.pdbx_strand_id
1 'polypeptide(L)'
;MVYDPASSISSLKIEAYTAEDAQQINEELLKMSEAVINRINNNAKNDILLASEKEVKEVQELSQKTASALAEYRVKHEVFNPEGQSTLALQEISKLQDALIQTETQLVQAKELTLQNPQIKAMETRIKSLKKSIAEKSKLVAGANDASLSKRSVEFQRLQLEKELADKQLASAMAGYEQAKTDFNQKQLYLERLAMPSLPDEATKSKRLKNVLSGFVFGLLLWGC
;
A
#
# COMPACT_ATOMS: atom_id res chain seq x y z
N MET A 1 -21.18 -35.29 14.68
CA MET A 1 -21.18 -34.30 13.57
C MET A 1 -20.47 -34.95 12.40
N VAL A 2 -21.08 -34.97 11.21
CA VAL A 2 -20.46 -35.47 9.98
C VAL A 2 -20.35 -34.29 9.02
N TYR A 3 -19.13 -33.98 8.58
CA TYR A 3 -18.87 -32.93 7.60
C TYR A 3 -18.62 -33.58 6.23
N ASP A 4 -19.36 -33.14 5.21
CA ASP A 4 -19.12 -33.52 3.82
C ASP A 4 -18.40 -32.39 3.08
N PRO A 5 -17.10 -32.55 2.74
CA PRO A 5 -16.32 -31.53 2.04
C PRO A 5 -16.81 -31.28 0.61
N ALA A 6 -17.49 -32.23 -0.04
CA ALA A 6 -17.93 -32.11 -1.43
C ALA A 6 -19.19 -31.24 -1.57
N SER A 7 -20.06 -31.26 -0.55
CA SER A 7 -21.30 -30.48 -0.52
C SER A 7 -21.23 -29.28 0.43
N SER A 8 -20.17 -29.15 1.24
CA SER A 8 -20.05 -28.17 2.34
C SER A 8 -21.18 -28.28 3.39
N ILE A 9 -21.83 -29.45 3.49
CA ILE A 9 -22.92 -29.70 4.42
C ILE A 9 -22.35 -30.32 5.71
N SER A 10 -22.75 -29.73 6.85
CA SER A 10 -22.50 -30.31 8.18
C SER A 10 -23.79 -30.94 8.73
N SER A 11 -23.77 -32.24 9.00
CA SER A 11 -24.86 -32.95 9.65
C SER A 11 -24.62 -33.04 11.17
N LEU A 12 -25.55 -32.46 11.94
CA LEU A 12 -25.60 -32.56 13.39
C LEU A 12 -26.66 -33.61 13.78
N LYS A 13 -26.27 -34.56 14.63
CA LYS A 13 -27.17 -35.61 15.15
C LYS A 13 -27.00 -35.68 16.66
N ILE A 14 -28.13 -35.63 17.36
CA ILE A 14 -28.19 -35.66 18.83
C ILE A 14 -29.04 -36.85 19.25
N GLU A 15 -28.60 -37.54 20.30
CA GLU A 15 -29.36 -38.59 20.96
C GLU A 15 -29.80 -38.09 22.33
N ALA A 16 -31.10 -38.12 22.64
CA ALA A 16 -31.66 -37.76 23.94
C ALA A 16 -32.69 -38.78 24.42
N TYR A 17 -33.14 -38.65 25.67
CA TYR A 17 -34.05 -39.61 26.32
C TYR A 17 -35.48 -39.54 25.76
N THR A 18 -35.97 -38.34 25.47
CA THR A 18 -37.25 -38.09 24.80
C THR A 18 -37.04 -37.47 23.42
N ALA A 19 -38.06 -37.58 22.57
CA ALA A 19 -38.08 -36.95 21.25
C ALA A 19 -38.03 -35.42 21.37
N GLU A 20 -38.73 -34.89 22.37
CA GLU A 20 -38.81 -33.48 22.72
C GLU A 20 -37.45 -32.94 23.17
N ASP A 21 -36.73 -33.66 24.04
CA ASP A 21 -35.38 -33.27 24.47
C ASP A 21 -34.41 -33.26 23.28
N ALA A 22 -34.47 -34.25 22.39
CA ALA A 22 -33.59 -34.33 21.22
C ALA A 22 -33.83 -33.16 20.25
N GLN A 23 -35.09 -32.76 20.08
CA GLN A 23 -35.46 -31.60 19.29
C GLN A 23 -34.97 -30.30 19.95
N GLN A 24 -35.26 -30.10 21.24
CA GLN A 24 -34.90 -28.88 21.96
C GLN A 24 -33.39 -28.64 21.99
N ILE A 25 -32.60 -29.70 22.23
CA ILE A 25 -31.14 -29.60 22.22
C ILE A 25 -30.62 -29.27 20.81
N ASN A 26 -31.20 -29.84 19.74
CA ASN A 26 -30.83 -29.50 18.36
C ASN A 26 -31.13 -28.03 18.03
N GLU A 27 -32.29 -27.53 18.44
CA GLU A 27 -32.68 -26.13 18.24
C GLU A 27 -31.74 -25.17 18.97
N GLU A 28 -31.37 -25.47 20.22
CA GLU A 28 -30.44 -24.63 20.99
C GLU A 28 -29.01 -24.68 20.42
N LEU A 29 -28.50 -25.86 20.04
CA LEU A 29 -27.19 -25.95 19.38
C LEU A 29 -27.16 -25.20 18.04
N LEU A 30 -28.27 -25.19 17.30
CA LEU A 30 -28.39 -24.42 16.08
C LEU A 30 -28.32 -22.92 16.34
N LYS A 31 -29.10 -22.40 17.31
CA LYS A 31 -29.05 -20.99 17.73
C LYS A 31 -27.65 -20.58 18.19
N MET A 32 -26.99 -21.42 18.99
CA MET A 32 -25.62 -21.17 19.45
C MET A 32 -24.64 -21.12 18.27
N SER A 33 -24.80 -22.02 17.29
CA SER A 33 -23.95 -22.05 16.09
C SER A 33 -24.14 -20.81 15.22
N GLU A 34 -25.40 -20.39 14.99
CA GLU A 34 -25.73 -19.14 14.30
C GLU A 34 -25.11 -17.93 15.04
N ALA A 35 -25.21 -17.88 16.37
CA ALA A 35 -24.61 -16.81 17.18
C ALA A 35 -23.07 -16.77 17.08
N VAL A 36 -22.42 -17.92 17.07
CA VAL A 36 -20.96 -18.01 16.89
C VAL A 36 -20.54 -17.55 15.50
N ILE A 37 -21.22 -17.99 14.44
CA ILE A 37 -20.94 -17.57 13.07
C ILE A 37 -21.13 -16.07 12.91
N ASN A 38 -22.21 -15.51 13.45
CA ASN A 38 -22.47 -14.07 13.45
C ASN A 38 -21.37 -13.30 14.18
N ARG A 39 -20.92 -13.79 15.34
CA ARG A 39 -19.81 -13.18 16.09
C ARG A 39 -18.50 -13.23 15.30
N ILE A 40 -18.17 -14.36 14.68
CA ILE A 40 -16.97 -14.53 13.86
C ILE A 40 -17.01 -13.57 12.67
N ASN A 41 -18.13 -13.52 11.94
CA ASN A 41 -18.35 -12.59 10.84
C ASN A 41 -18.12 -11.15 11.30
N ASN A 42 -18.76 -10.71 12.39
CA ASN A 42 -18.64 -9.33 12.86
C ASN A 42 -17.22 -8.98 13.31
N ASN A 43 -16.53 -9.88 14.02
CA ASN A 43 -15.17 -9.62 14.50
C ASN A 43 -14.17 -9.56 13.35
N ALA A 44 -14.13 -10.57 12.48
CA ALA A 44 -13.19 -10.60 11.35
C ALA A 44 -13.38 -9.39 10.42
N LYS A 45 -14.63 -8.96 10.24
CA LYS A 45 -14.99 -7.78 9.48
C LYS A 45 -14.47 -6.48 10.08
N ASN A 46 -14.63 -6.30 11.39
CA ASN A 46 -14.13 -5.12 12.08
C ASN A 46 -12.59 -5.07 12.04
N ASP A 47 -11.93 -6.20 12.24
CA ASP A 47 -10.46 -6.26 12.24
C ASP A 47 -9.85 -5.87 10.89
N ILE A 48 -10.43 -6.33 9.78
CA ILE A 48 -9.96 -5.98 8.42
C ILE A 48 -10.14 -4.48 8.16
N LEU A 49 -11.31 -3.91 8.48
CA LEU A 49 -11.57 -2.48 8.27
C LEU A 49 -10.64 -1.61 9.13
N LEU A 50 -10.46 -1.95 10.40
CA LEU A 50 -9.55 -1.23 11.31
C LEU A 50 -8.09 -1.31 10.83
N ALA A 51 -7.66 -2.46 10.33
CA ALA A 51 -6.31 -2.63 9.78
C ALA A 51 -6.11 -1.76 8.53
N SER A 52 -7.05 -1.78 7.59
CA SER A 52 -6.98 -0.96 6.36
C SER A 52 -7.10 0.54 6.65
N GLU A 53 -7.93 0.96 7.60
CA GLU A 53 -8.02 2.36 8.04
C GLU A 53 -6.69 2.84 8.66
N LYS A 54 -6.08 2.00 9.49
CA LYS A 54 -4.76 2.28 10.08
C LYS A 54 -3.69 2.41 9.01
N GLU A 55 -3.66 1.53 8.02
CA GLU A 55 -2.72 1.58 6.89
C GLU A 55 -2.88 2.88 6.10
N VAL A 56 -4.12 3.27 5.75
CA VAL A 56 -4.38 4.55 5.07
C VAL A 56 -3.83 5.72 5.87
N LYS A 57 -4.05 5.74 7.20
CA LYS A 57 -3.55 6.79 8.07
C LYS A 57 -2.02 6.86 8.11
N GLU A 58 -1.36 5.72 8.28
CA GLU A 58 0.11 5.63 8.31
C GLU A 58 0.73 6.15 7.00
N VAL A 59 0.17 5.77 5.86
CA VAL A 59 0.66 6.20 4.55
C VAL A 59 0.29 7.66 4.25
N GLN A 60 -0.85 8.15 4.75
CA GLN A 60 -1.23 9.56 4.66
C GLN A 60 -0.22 10.44 5.43
N GLU A 61 0.18 10.05 6.63
CA GLU A 61 1.20 10.75 7.41
C GLU A 61 2.55 10.75 6.66
N LEU A 62 2.91 9.64 6.01
CA LEU A 62 4.10 9.56 5.16
C LEU A 62 4.03 10.49 3.93
N SER A 63 2.90 10.53 3.23
CA SER A 63 2.69 11.44 2.09
C SER A 63 2.78 12.91 2.53
N GLN A 64 2.17 13.27 3.66
CA GLN A 64 2.28 14.62 4.22
C GLN A 64 3.72 14.98 4.60
N LYS A 65 4.45 14.05 5.21
CA LYS A 65 5.85 14.24 5.60
C LYS A 65 6.76 14.44 4.39
N THR A 66 6.61 13.62 3.35
CA THR A 66 7.41 13.72 2.11
C THR A 66 7.07 15.00 1.34
N ALA A 67 5.79 15.39 1.28
CA ALA A 67 5.37 16.65 0.69
C ALA A 67 5.97 17.86 1.44
N SER A 68 5.97 17.82 2.78
CA SER A 68 6.57 18.87 3.61
C SER A 68 8.08 18.95 3.41
N ALA A 69 8.78 17.80 3.40
CA ALA A 69 10.23 17.76 3.15
C ALA A 69 10.61 18.34 1.77
N LEU A 70 9.84 18.02 0.72
CA LEU A 70 10.03 18.60 -0.61
C LEU A 70 9.76 20.10 -0.62
N ALA A 71 8.72 20.58 0.05
CA ALA A 71 8.40 21.99 0.14
C ALA A 71 9.47 22.78 0.90
N GLU A 72 9.93 22.28 2.05
CA GLU A 72 11.03 22.84 2.83
C GLU A 72 12.31 22.92 2.02
N TYR A 73 12.62 21.87 1.25
CA TYR A 73 13.79 21.86 0.37
C TYR A 73 13.69 22.95 -0.71
N ARG A 74 12.53 23.11 -1.36
CA ARG A 74 12.29 24.15 -2.37
C ARG A 74 12.48 25.55 -1.79
N VAL A 75 11.93 25.81 -0.60
CA VAL A 75 12.06 27.10 0.09
C VAL A 75 13.51 27.36 0.50
N LYS A 76 14.16 26.39 1.17
CA LYS A 76 15.53 26.54 1.70
C LYS A 76 16.58 26.76 0.61
N HIS A 77 16.40 26.15 -0.55
CA HIS A 77 17.36 26.23 -1.64
C HIS A 77 16.95 27.20 -2.76
N GLU A 78 15.77 27.84 -2.67
CA GLU A 78 15.19 28.68 -3.73
C GLU A 78 15.11 27.95 -5.09
N VAL A 79 14.94 26.62 -5.02
CA VAL A 79 14.96 25.73 -6.18
C VAL A 79 13.52 25.40 -6.56
N PHE A 80 13.03 26.00 -7.64
CA PHE A 80 11.74 25.64 -8.22
C PHE A 80 11.87 24.50 -9.23
N ASN A 81 12.86 24.61 -10.13
CA ASN A 81 13.23 23.59 -11.11
C ASN A 81 14.75 23.62 -11.33
N PRO A 82 15.53 22.78 -10.62
CA PRO A 82 16.98 22.82 -10.68
C PRO A 82 17.53 22.38 -12.04
N GLU A 83 16.84 21.48 -12.72
CA GLU A 83 17.22 20.99 -14.05
C GLU A 83 16.98 22.07 -15.12
N GLY A 84 15.83 22.73 -15.08
CA GLY A 84 15.52 23.88 -15.94
C GLY A 84 16.48 25.06 -15.69
N GLN A 85 16.77 25.37 -14.43
CA GLN A 85 17.73 26.41 -14.06
C GLN A 85 19.15 26.07 -14.53
N SER A 86 19.58 24.81 -14.41
CA SER A 86 20.89 24.36 -14.91
C SER A 86 20.98 24.49 -16.43
N THR A 87 19.93 24.11 -17.15
CA THR A 87 19.87 24.23 -18.62
C THR A 87 19.99 25.68 -19.07
N LEU A 88 19.24 26.59 -18.43
CA LEU A 88 19.32 28.02 -18.72
C LEU A 88 20.72 28.57 -18.41
N ALA A 89 21.31 28.21 -17.28
CA ALA A 89 22.66 28.64 -16.91
C ALA A 89 23.72 28.14 -17.90
N LEU A 90 23.61 26.90 -18.39
CA LEU A 90 24.50 26.38 -19.44
C LEU A 90 24.35 27.12 -20.76
N GLN A 91 23.12 27.50 -21.15
CA GLN A 91 22.88 28.33 -22.33
C GLN A 91 23.50 29.73 -22.19
N GLU A 92 23.42 30.35 -21.02
CA GLU A 92 24.10 31.62 -20.74
C GLU A 92 25.62 31.48 -20.79
N ILE A 93 26.18 30.39 -20.24
CA ILE A 93 27.62 30.10 -20.33
C ILE A 93 28.04 29.98 -21.79
N SER A 94 27.27 29.26 -22.63
CA SER A 94 27.54 29.15 -24.07
C SER A 94 27.57 30.53 -24.75
N LYS A 95 26.59 31.40 -24.48
CA LYS A 95 26.57 32.77 -25.03
C LYS A 95 27.77 33.60 -24.59
N LEU A 96 28.20 33.46 -23.33
CA LEU A 96 29.39 34.15 -22.83
C LEU A 96 30.68 33.61 -23.47
N GLN A 97 30.75 32.30 -23.74
CA GLN A 97 31.86 31.68 -24.46
C GLN A 97 31.93 32.18 -25.90
N ASP A 98 30.80 32.28 -26.61
CA ASP A 98 30.75 32.85 -27.95
C ASP A 98 31.26 34.30 -27.97
N ALA A 99 30.79 35.12 -27.03
CA ALA A 99 31.24 36.51 -26.88
C ALA A 99 32.74 36.60 -26.54
N LEU A 100 33.26 35.66 -25.75
CA LEU A 100 34.68 35.59 -25.41
C LEU A 100 35.51 35.28 -26.64
N ILE A 101 35.14 34.23 -27.40
CA ILE A 101 35.83 33.83 -28.63
C ILE A 101 35.86 34.99 -29.61
N GLN A 102 34.71 35.65 -29.84
CA GLN A 102 34.62 36.81 -30.72
C GLN A 102 35.54 37.95 -30.29
N THR A 103 35.58 38.26 -28.99
CA THR A 103 36.43 39.34 -28.45
C THR A 103 37.92 38.98 -28.54
N GLU A 104 38.28 37.73 -28.29
CA GLU A 104 39.66 37.24 -28.45
C GLU A 104 40.11 37.30 -29.91
N THR A 105 39.26 36.90 -30.87
CA THR A 105 39.56 37.04 -32.31
C THR A 105 39.76 38.51 -32.71
N GLN A 106 38.89 39.42 -32.24
CA GLN A 106 39.03 40.85 -32.51
C GLN A 106 40.33 41.43 -31.93
N LEU A 107 40.73 40.98 -30.74
CA LEU A 107 41.99 41.38 -30.12
C LEU A 107 43.21 40.95 -30.95
N VAL A 108 43.20 39.72 -31.46
CA VAL A 108 44.27 39.20 -32.33
C VAL A 108 44.37 40.05 -33.59
N GLN A 109 43.26 40.28 -34.29
CA GLN A 109 43.22 41.12 -35.49
C GLN A 109 43.70 42.55 -35.22
N ALA A 110 43.28 43.16 -34.11
CA ALA A 110 43.71 44.51 -33.73
C ALA A 110 45.22 44.58 -33.47
N LYS A 111 45.81 43.54 -32.87
CA LYS A 111 47.24 43.44 -32.61
C LYS A 111 48.06 43.25 -33.90
N GLU A 112 47.53 42.54 -34.89
CA GLU A 112 48.17 42.39 -36.22
C GLU A 112 48.21 43.70 -37.01
N LEU A 113 47.18 44.55 -36.88
CA LEU A 113 47.10 45.85 -37.55
C LEU A 113 48.09 46.88 -36.97
N THR A 114 48.07 47.09 -35.65
CA THR A 114 49.02 47.96 -34.95
C THR A 114 49.00 47.72 -33.44
N LEU A 115 50.19 47.63 -32.85
CA LEU A 115 50.36 47.43 -31.41
C LEU A 115 49.90 48.63 -30.56
N GLN A 116 49.68 49.80 -31.17
CA GLN A 116 49.21 51.02 -30.49
C GLN A 116 47.71 51.27 -30.64
N ASN A 117 46.93 50.27 -31.05
CA ASN A 117 45.47 50.42 -31.17
C ASN A 117 44.84 50.67 -29.77
N PRO A 118 44.20 51.83 -29.53
CA PRO A 118 43.60 52.16 -28.23
C PRO A 118 42.52 51.17 -27.76
N GLN A 119 41.92 50.41 -28.70
CA GLN A 119 40.87 49.42 -28.41
C GLN A 119 41.41 48.15 -27.73
N ILE A 120 42.72 47.86 -27.84
CA ILE A 120 43.35 46.65 -27.26
C ILE A 120 43.07 46.55 -25.76
N LYS A 121 43.28 47.64 -25.01
CA LYS A 121 43.10 47.65 -23.55
C LYS A 121 41.64 47.44 -23.14
N ALA A 122 40.70 47.96 -23.94
CA ALA A 122 39.27 47.75 -23.71
C ALA A 122 38.87 46.28 -23.97
N MET A 123 39.38 45.68 -25.05
CA MET A 123 39.15 44.27 -25.38
C MET A 123 39.74 43.32 -24.31
N GLU A 124 40.96 43.58 -23.84
CA GLU A 124 41.59 42.80 -22.76
C GLU A 124 40.78 42.88 -21.45
N THR A 125 40.27 44.06 -21.12
CA THR A 125 39.39 44.25 -19.95
C THR A 125 38.08 43.47 -20.11
N ARG A 126 37.48 43.50 -21.31
CA ARG A 126 36.26 42.75 -21.63
C ARG A 126 36.49 41.24 -21.54
N ILE A 127 37.59 40.74 -22.09
CA ILE A 127 38.00 39.32 -21.99
C ILE A 127 38.12 38.90 -20.53
N LYS A 128 38.78 39.70 -19.68
CA LYS A 128 38.91 39.42 -18.25
C LYS A 128 37.54 39.34 -17.57
N SER A 129 36.62 40.25 -17.90
CA SER A 129 35.26 40.25 -17.36
C SER A 129 34.44 39.04 -17.83
N LEU A 130 34.54 38.66 -19.10
CA LEU A 130 33.86 37.50 -19.67
C LEU A 130 34.38 36.20 -19.02
N LYS A 131 35.70 36.03 -18.90
CA LYS A 131 36.31 34.88 -18.21
C LYS A 131 35.85 34.76 -16.77
N LYS A 132 35.80 35.89 -16.04
CA LYS A 132 35.27 35.93 -14.67
C LYS A 132 33.80 35.49 -14.61
N SER A 133 32.96 36.02 -15.49
CA SER A 133 31.52 35.72 -15.55
C SER A 133 31.26 34.24 -15.88
N ILE A 134 32.04 33.67 -16.82
CA ILE A 134 31.99 32.24 -17.15
C ILE A 134 32.37 31.40 -15.94
N ALA A 135 33.47 31.73 -15.25
CA ALA A 135 33.91 30.98 -14.07
C ALA A 135 32.87 31.01 -12.93
N GLU A 136 32.26 32.17 -12.68
CA GLU A 136 31.22 32.34 -11.66
C GLU A 136 29.97 31.51 -11.98
N LYS A 137 29.48 31.56 -13.23
CA LYS A 137 28.32 30.76 -13.65
C LYS A 137 28.61 29.26 -13.72
N SER A 138 29.78 28.85 -14.19
CA SER A 138 30.19 27.43 -14.19
C SER A 138 30.27 26.87 -12.77
N LYS A 139 30.72 27.66 -11.78
CA LYS A 139 30.73 27.27 -10.37
C LYS A 139 29.32 27.13 -9.80
N LEU A 140 28.36 27.95 -10.24
CA LEU A 140 26.95 27.84 -9.85
C LEU A 140 26.33 26.52 -10.37
N VAL A 141 26.66 26.11 -11.60
CA VAL A 141 26.10 24.88 -12.20
C VAL A 141 26.77 23.62 -11.67
N ALA A 142 28.10 23.56 -11.70
CA ALA A 142 28.88 22.34 -11.51
C ALA A 142 29.92 22.44 -10.38
N GLY A 143 29.82 23.42 -9.49
CA GLY A 143 30.73 23.56 -8.36
C GLY A 143 30.69 22.35 -7.41
N ALA A 144 31.82 22.07 -6.76
CA ALA A 144 31.92 20.99 -5.77
C ALA A 144 31.14 21.26 -4.47
N ASN A 145 30.71 22.50 -4.24
CA ASN A 145 29.95 22.91 -3.05
C ASN A 145 28.49 22.48 -3.13
N ASP A 146 27.84 22.30 -1.97
CA ASP A 146 26.42 21.93 -1.87
C ASP A 146 25.44 23.00 -2.40
N ALA A 147 25.97 24.14 -2.83
CA ALA A 147 25.23 25.18 -3.52
C ALA A 147 25.09 24.96 -5.03
N SER A 148 25.79 23.97 -5.62
CA SER A 148 25.71 23.75 -7.07
C SER A 148 24.34 23.23 -7.49
N LEU A 149 23.87 23.72 -8.64
CA LEU A 149 22.57 23.33 -9.20
C LEU A 149 22.52 21.83 -9.50
N SER A 150 23.65 21.21 -9.88
CA SER A 150 23.75 19.77 -10.12
C SER A 150 23.45 18.94 -8.86
N LYS A 151 24.13 19.23 -7.74
CA LYS A 151 23.87 18.56 -6.45
C LYS A 151 22.44 18.81 -5.98
N ARG A 152 21.97 20.06 -6.13
CA ARG A 152 20.60 20.41 -5.75
C ARG A 152 19.55 19.68 -6.58
N SER A 153 19.86 19.38 -7.85
CA SER A 153 18.99 18.63 -8.75
C SER A 153 18.83 17.18 -8.30
N VAL A 154 19.92 16.52 -7.91
CA VAL A 154 19.89 15.12 -7.45
C VAL A 154 19.02 15.00 -6.19
N GLU A 155 19.23 15.88 -5.21
CA GLU A 155 18.46 15.83 -3.97
C GLU A 155 16.98 16.21 -4.17
N PHE A 156 16.71 17.19 -5.04
CA PHE A 156 15.34 17.51 -5.46
C PHE A 156 14.64 16.32 -6.11
N GLN A 157 15.31 15.63 -7.05
CA GLN A 157 14.76 14.45 -7.72
C GLN A 157 14.48 13.31 -6.74
N ARG A 158 15.37 13.10 -5.76
CA ARG A 158 15.16 12.13 -4.68
C ARG A 158 13.88 12.45 -3.88
N LEU A 159 13.75 13.68 -3.38
CA LEU A 159 12.58 14.11 -2.61
C LEU A 159 11.29 14.09 -3.43
N GLN A 160 11.36 14.47 -4.71
CA GLN A 160 10.24 14.43 -5.64
C GLN A 160 9.77 12.99 -5.87
N LEU A 161 10.70 12.04 -6.04
CA LEU A 161 10.40 10.62 -6.19
C LEU A 161 9.81 10.05 -4.91
N GLU A 162 10.35 10.39 -3.74
CA GLU A 162 9.81 9.96 -2.44
C GLU A 162 8.37 10.40 -2.24
N LYS A 163 8.06 11.66 -2.58
CA LYS A 163 6.68 12.18 -2.56
C LYS A 163 5.78 11.42 -3.53
N GLU A 164 6.24 11.18 -4.77
CA GLU A 164 5.44 10.44 -5.76
C GLU A 164 5.17 9.00 -5.32
N LEU A 165 6.16 8.32 -4.75
CA LEU A 165 5.99 6.97 -4.21
C LEU A 165 5.01 6.95 -3.03
N ALA A 166 5.12 7.90 -2.10
CA ALA A 166 4.20 8.01 -0.97
C ALA A 166 2.76 8.27 -1.42
N ASP A 167 2.56 9.12 -2.43
CA ASP A 167 1.23 9.37 -3.01
C ASP A 167 0.65 8.14 -3.71
N LYS A 168 1.48 7.37 -4.44
CA LYS A 168 1.04 6.11 -5.07
C LYS A 168 0.68 5.07 -4.02
N GLN A 169 1.46 4.97 -2.94
CA GLN A 169 1.14 4.12 -1.80
C GLN A 169 -0.18 4.55 -1.16
N LEU A 170 -0.40 5.85 -0.97
CA LEU A 170 -1.65 6.37 -0.39
C LEU A 170 -2.85 6.01 -1.27
N ALA A 171 -2.74 6.21 -2.58
CA ALA A 171 -3.79 5.82 -3.52
C ALA A 171 -4.08 4.31 -3.47
N SER A 172 -3.04 3.48 -3.37
CA SER A 172 -3.17 2.03 -3.23
C SER A 172 -3.86 1.63 -1.92
N ALA A 173 -3.47 2.24 -0.79
CA ALA A 173 -4.05 1.98 0.53
C ALA A 173 -5.53 2.39 0.56
N MET A 174 -5.87 3.55 -0.01
CA MET A 174 -7.26 4.01 -0.13
C MET A 174 -8.11 3.06 -0.99
N ALA A 175 -7.55 2.56 -2.10
CA ALA A 175 -8.23 1.57 -2.94
C ALA A 175 -8.45 0.25 -2.18
N GLY A 176 -7.44 -0.21 -1.42
CA GLY A 176 -7.54 -1.38 -0.56
C GLY A 176 -8.61 -1.24 0.53
N TYR A 177 -8.70 -0.06 1.15
CA TYR A 177 -9.74 0.25 2.14
C TYR A 177 -11.15 0.24 1.52
N GLU A 178 -11.36 0.86 0.36
CA GLU A 178 -12.67 0.81 -0.32
C GLU A 178 -13.03 -0.61 -0.78
N GLN A 179 -12.04 -1.43 -1.16
CA GLN A 179 -12.26 -2.85 -1.44
C GLN A 179 -12.64 -3.61 -0.16
N ALA A 180 -11.93 -3.41 0.95
CA ALA A 180 -12.25 -4.02 2.24
C ALA A 180 -13.67 -3.67 2.71
N LYS A 181 -14.09 -2.43 2.50
CA LYS A 181 -15.45 -1.95 2.78
C LYS A 181 -16.50 -2.57 1.86
N THR A 182 -16.16 -2.78 0.58
CA THR A 182 -17.03 -3.50 -0.36
C THR A 182 -17.19 -4.96 0.05
N ASP A 183 -16.08 -5.62 0.40
CA ASP A 183 -16.07 -7.00 0.88
C ASP A 183 -16.83 -7.16 2.21
N PHE A 184 -16.70 -6.20 3.13
CA PHE A 184 -17.47 -6.13 4.38
C PHE A 184 -18.99 -6.20 4.12
N ASN A 185 -19.45 -5.49 3.09
CA ASN A 185 -20.86 -5.45 2.70
C ASN A 185 -21.32 -6.73 1.98
N GLN A 186 -20.45 -7.37 1.19
CA GLN A 186 -20.83 -8.49 0.32
C GLN A 186 -20.67 -9.88 0.97
N LYS A 187 -19.64 -10.10 1.79
CA LYS A 187 -19.30 -11.43 2.33
C LYS A 187 -19.91 -11.59 3.73
N GLN A 188 -20.97 -12.38 3.86
CA GLN A 188 -21.42 -12.91 5.15
C GLN A 188 -21.41 -14.44 5.06
N LEU A 189 -20.86 -15.13 6.07
CA LEU A 189 -21.11 -16.56 6.22
C LEU A 189 -22.58 -16.74 6.62
N TYR A 190 -23.36 -17.40 5.77
CA TYR A 190 -24.75 -17.74 6.06
C TYR A 190 -24.85 -19.22 6.40
N LEU A 191 -25.56 -19.53 7.48
CA LEU A 191 -25.98 -20.90 7.76
C LEU A 191 -27.35 -21.09 7.11
N GLU A 192 -27.38 -21.62 5.88
CA GLU A 192 -28.62 -21.92 5.20
C GLU A 192 -29.22 -23.22 5.74
N ARG A 193 -30.40 -23.13 6.34
CA ARG A 193 -31.07 -24.27 6.99
C ARG A 193 -31.71 -25.17 5.93
N LEU A 194 -31.02 -26.26 5.57
CA LEU A 194 -31.51 -27.23 4.58
C LEU A 194 -32.65 -28.13 5.12
N ALA A 195 -32.75 -28.31 6.45
CA ALA A 195 -33.83 -29.05 7.09
C ALA A 195 -34.06 -28.56 8.54
N MET A 196 -35.31 -28.53 9.00
CA MET A 196 -35.63 -28.24 10.40
C MET A 196 -35.36 -29.45 11.30
N PRO A 197 -35.05 -29.25 12.59
CA PRO A 197 -35.00 -30.34 13.56
C PRO A 197 -36.33 -31.12 13.54
N SER A 198 -36.31 -32.35 13.06
CA SER A 198 -37.50 -33.20 13.01
C SER A 198 -37.74 -33.84 14.36
N LEU A 199 -39.00 -33.89 14.80
CA LEU A 199 -39.41 -34.76 15.90
C LEU A 199 -39.16 -36.23 15.47
N PRO A 200 -38.36 -37.02 16.21
CA PRO A 200 -38.13 -38.41 15.85
C PRO A 200 -39.43 -39.24 15.96
N ASP A 201 -39.97 -39.72 14.84
CA ASP A 201 -41.18 -40.55 14.81
C ASP A 201 -40.99 -41.94 15.45
N GLU A 202 -39.74 -42.43 15.54
CA GLU A 202 -39.42 -43.70 16.21
C GLU A 202 -38.16 -43.59 17.07
N ALA A 203 -38.21 -44.21 18.25
CA ALA A 203 -37.05 -44.38 19.11
C ALA A 203 -36.00 -45.26 18.41
N THR A 204 -34.97 -44.63 17.84
CA THR A 204 -33.93 -45.26 17.00
C THR A 204 -33.11 -46.33 17.74
N LYS A 205 -33.20 -46.35 19.08
CA LYS A 205 -32.59 -47.35 19.97
C LYS A 205 -33.61 -48.11 20.84
N SER A 206 -34.86 -48.29 20.40
CA SER A 206 -35.76 -49.22 21.07
C SER A 206 -35.36 -50.67 20.76
N LYS A 207 -34.26 -51.12 21.38
CA LYS A 207 -33.88 -52.55 21.43
C LYS A 207 -34.81 -53.32 22.38
N ARG A 208 -36.01 -52.83 22.73
CA ARG A 208 -36.93 -53.53 23.64
C ARG A 208 -37.20 -54.95 23.16
N LEU A 209 -37.44 -55.12 21.86
CA LEU A 209 -37.59 -56.45 21.24
C LEU A 209 -36.31 -57.29 21.30
N LYS A 210 -35.13 -56.73 21.03
CA LYS A 210 -33.85 -57.46 21.14
C LYS A 210 -33.52 -57.84 22.59
N ASN A 211 -33.85 -56.98 23.56
CA ASN A 211 -33.64 -57.22 24.98
C ASN A 211 -34.62 -58.28 25.51
N VAL A 212 -35.88 -58.25 25.07
CA VAL A 212 -36.86 -59.29 25.38
C VAL A 212 -36.44 -60.62 24.74
N LEU A 213 -36.02 -60.62 23.48
CA LEU A 213 -35.54 -61.84 22.79
C LEU A 213 -34.27 -62.39 23.44
N SER A 214 -33.31 -61.53 23.79
CA SER A 214 -32.10 -61.93 24.50
C SER A 214 -32.44 -62.48 25.88
N GLY A 215 -33.34 -61.83 26.62
CA GLY A 215 -33.82 -62.33 27.91
C GLY A 215 -34.54 -63.68 27.78
N PHE A 216 -35.33 -63.88 26.73
CA PHE A 216 -35.99 -65.13 26.43
C PHE A 216 -34.99 -66.24 26.09
N VAL A 217 -33.98 -65.95 25.27
CA VAL A 217 -32.88 -66.89 24.95
C VAL A 217 -32.08 -67.23 26.21
N PHE A 218 -31.73 -66.24 27.04
CA PHE A 218 -31.06 -66.50 28.32
C PHE A 218 -31.94 -67.30 29.29
N GLY A 219 -33.25 -67.03 29.31
CA GLY A 219 -34.21 -67.80 30.11
C GLY A 219 -34.35 -69.24 29.64
N LEU A 220 -34.41 -69.48 28.33
CA LEU A 220 -34.42 -70.82 27.75
C LEU A 220 -33.11 -71.57 28.00
N LEU A 221 -31.96 -70.89 27.94
CA LEU A 221 -30.66 -71.50 28.26
C LEU A 221 -30.54 -71.85 29.75
N LEU A 222 -31.09 -71.03 30.66
CA LEU A 222 -31.13 -71.33 32.10
C LEU A 222 -32.12 -72.43 32.47
N TRP A 223 -33.19 -72.63 31.69
CA TRP A 223 -34.19 -73.68 31.94
C TRP A 223 -33.90 -74.99 31.19
N GLY A 224 -33.02 -74.94 30.19
CA GLY A 224 -32.57 -76.08 29.38
C GLY A 224 -31.27 -76.75 29.85
N CYS A 225 -30.79 -76.43 31.05
CA CYS A 225 -29.71 -77.12 31.77
C CYS A 225 -30.27 -77.65 33.09
#